data_AF-A0A5C4VQ30-F1
#
_entry.id   AF-A0A5C4VQ30-F1
#
_cell.length_a   1.000
_cell.length_b   1.000
_cell.length_c   1.000
_cell.angle_alpha   90.00
_cell.angle_beta   90.00
_cell.angle_gamma   90.00
#
_symmetry.space_group_name_H-M   'P 1'
#
loop_
_entity.id
_entity.type
_entity.pdbx_description
1 polymer ?
#
loop_
_entity_poly.entity_id
_entity_poly.type
_entity_poly.pdbx_seq_one_letter_code
_entity_poly.pdbx_strand_id
1 'polypeptide(L)'
;MEAFEQFVALAMETENLIVSGGHKFPVRLQTRKTMHAEFQTHGFEVDLIGARIDRLVLASVKSYFGSYGVAFHHLNGESAQYAKRYTLLNNERVRESVVRQAAERFGYDESQVELRLYVGKFANGHEDRCREWCSEQVVAGKPIRVIAGREVVTIVKGVAAATQYRDDAVLATMKVLQETGAL
;
A
#
# COMPACT_ATOMS: atom_id res chain seq x y z
N MET A 1 -3.06 -8.16 10.07
CA MET A 1 -2.83 -7.46 8.79
C MET A 1 -4.04 -6.58 8.53
N GLU A 2 -5.22 -7.20 8.50
CA GLU A 2 -6.55 -6.58 8.43
C GLU A 2 -6.76 -5.35 9.34
N ALA A 3 -6.39 -5.39 10.63
CA ALA A 3 -6.61 -4.24 11.51
C ALA A 3 -5.81 -2.98 11.11
N PHE A 4 -4.58 -3.10 10.61
CA PHE A 4 -3.80 -1.92 10.19
C PHE A 4 -4.29 -1.37 8.85
N GLU A 5 -4.82 -2.22 7.98
CA GLU A 5 -5.49 -1.77 6.75
C GLU A 5 -6.69 -0.89 7.04
N GLN A 6 -7.46 -1.16 8.10
CA GLN A 6 -8.56 -0.28 8.51
C GLN A 6 -8.07 1.12 8.93
N PHE A 7 -6.94 1.21 9.64
CA PHE A 7 -6.32 2.50 9.97
C PHE A 7 -5.88 3.24 8.70
N VAL A 8 -5.29 2.53 7.74
CA VAL A 8 -4.88 3.10 6.46
C VAL A 8 -6.08 3.54 5.64
N ALA A 9 -7.14 2.75 5.60
CA ALA A 9 -8.37 3.09 4.89
C ALA A 9 -8.98 4.37 5.45
N LEU A 10 -9.13 4.48 6.77
CA LEU A 10 -9.61 5.70 7.42
C LEU A 10 -8.71 6.90 7.11
N ALA A 11 -7.38 6.73 7.11
CA ALA A 11 -6.46 7.79 6.73
C ALA A 11 -6.63 8.21 5.25
N MET A 12 -6.82 7.25 4.33
CA MET A 12 -7.07 7.53 2.91
C MET A 12 -8.40 8.26 2.69
N GLU A 13 -9.45 7.93 3.44
CA GLU A 13 -10.73 8.62 3.35
C GLU A 13 -10.65 10.10 3.74
N THR A 14 -9.68 10.50 4.58
CA THR A 14 -9.44 11.93 4.86
C THR A 14 -9.01 12.73 3.63
N GLU A 15 -8.55 12.05 2.57
CA GLU A 15 -8.26 12.65 1.27
C GLU A 15 -9.51 12.72 0.35
N ASN A 16 -10.70 12.42 0.89
CA ASN A 16 -11.96 12.25 0.17
C ASN A 16 -11.94 11.10 -0.85
N LEU A 17 -11.22 10.02 -0.52
CA LEU A 17 -11.22 8.79 -1.29
C LEU A 17 -12.32 7.86 -0.78
N ILE A 18 -13.05 7.21 -1.70
CA ILE A 18 -13.86 6.04 -1.40
C ILE A 18 -12.91 4.83 -1.38
N VAL A 19 -12.84 4.12 -0.25
CA VAL A 19 -11.85 3.05 -0.06
C VAL A 19 -12.49 1.66 -0.11
N SER A 20 -11.86 0.74 -0.81
CA SER A 20 -12.23 -0.67 -0.90
C SER A 20 -11.00 -1.55 -0.69
N GLY A 21 -11.14 -2.66 0.02
CA GLY A 21 -10.04 -3.60 0.26
C GLY A 21 -9.94 -4.72 -0.77
N GLY A 22 -8.72 -5.25 -0.92
CA GLY A 22 -8.45 -6.58 -1.47
C GLY A 22 -8.82 -6.79 -2.93
N HIS A 23 -8.05 -6.20 -3.85
CA HIS A 23 -8.24 -6.42 -5.29
C HIS A 23 -7.07 -7.20 -5.89
N LYS A 24 -7.38 -8.29 -6.60
CA LYS A 24 -6.39 -9.08 -7.34
C LYS A 24 -6.41 -8.75 -8.83
N PHE A 25 -5.21 -8.58 -9.37
CA PHE A 25 -4.97 -8.27 -10.78
C PHE A 25 -4.17 -9.41 -11.42
N PRO A 26 -4.73 -10.09 -12.43
CA PRO A 26 -4.04 -11.18 -13.13
C PRO A 26 -2.92 -10.62 -14.01
N VAL A 27 -1.68 -11.02 -13.78
CA VAL A 27 -0.54 -10.67 -14.63
C VAL A 27 0.07 -11.92 -15.22
N ARG A 28 0.19 -11.94 -16.56
CA ARG A 28 0.81 -13.04 -17.31
C ARG A 28 2.33 -12.85 -17.36
N LEU A 29 3.05 -13.74 -16.69
CA LEU A 29 4.50 -13.75 -16.58
C LEU A 29 5.10 -14.96 -17.28
N GLN A 30 6.29 -14.79 -17.86
CA GLN A 30 7.07 -15.92 -18.36
C GLN A 30 7.72 -16.64 -17.18
N THR A 31 7.63 -17.97 -17.18
CA THR A 31 8.28 -18.80 -16.16
C THR A 31 9.78 -18.87 -16.40
N ARG A 32 10.53 -19.36 -15.41
CA ARG A 32 12.00 -19.54 -15.50
C ARG A 32 12.40 -20.79 -16.29
N LYS A 33 11.47 -21.50 -16.92
CA LYS A 33 11.78 -22.71 -17.71
C LYS A 33 12.60 -22.31 -18.93
N THR A 34 13.77 -22.94 -19.06
CA THR A 34 14.73 -22.63 -20.14
C THR A 34 14.51 -23.49 -21.39
N MET A 35 13.84 -24.64 -21.26
CA MET A 35 13.62 -25.57 -22.38
C MET A 35 12.53 -25.13 -23.36
N HIS A 36 11.59 -24.30 -22.92
CA HIS A 36 10.58 -23.68 -23.78
C HIS A 36 9.97 -22.46 -23.09
N ALA A 37 9.43 -21.53 -23.87
CA ALA A 37 8.67 -20.41 -23.34
C ALA A 37 7.34 -20.90 -22.76
N GLU A 38 7.23 -20.89 -21.43
CA GLU A 38 5.99 -21.15 -20.70
C GLU A 38 5.54 -19.88 -19.97
N PHE A 39 4.26 -19.58 -20.03
CA PHE A 39 3.66 -18.41 -19.38
C PHE A 39 2.63 -18.86 -18.34
N GLN A 40 2.65 -18.21 -17.18
CA GLN A 40 1.68 -18.42 -16.12
C GLN A 40 1.05 -17.09 -15.71
N THR A 41 -0.24 -17.13 -15.38
CA THR A 41 -0.97 -15.97 -14.86
C THR A 41 -1.01 -16.05 -13.35
N HIS A 42 -0.54 -14.99 -12.69
CA HIS A 42 -0.57 -14.87 -11.23
C HIS A 42 -1.42 -13.68 -10.82
N GLY A 43 -2.24 -13.85 -9.78
CA GLY A 43 -2.98 -12.75 -9.19
C GLY A 43 -2.09 -11.95 -8.23
N PHE A 44 -1.84 -10.69 -8.57
CA PHE A 44 -1.15 -9.74 -7.70
C PHE A 44 -2.15 -8.88 -6.95
N GLU A 45 -1.98 -8.80 -5.64
CA GLU A 45 -2.91 -8.13 -4.75
C GLU A 45 -2.52 -6.67 -4.52
N VAL A 46 -3.53 -5.81 -4.58
CA VAL A 46 -3.52 -4.45 -4.06
C VAL A 46 -4.37 -4.47 -2.80
N ASP A 47 -3.74 -4.17 -1.66
CA ASP A 47 -4.33 -4.34 -0.34
C ASP A 47 -5.52 -3.37 -0.13
N LEU A 48 -5.39 -2.11 -0.58
CA LEU A 48 -6.47 -1.12 -0.59
C LEU A 48 -6.50 -0.33 -1.91
N ILE A 49 -7.70 -0.03 -2.40
CA ILE A 49 -7.96 0.91 -3.49
C ILE A 49 -8.71 2.10 -2.93
N GLY A 50 -8.20 3.31 -3.18
CA GLY A 50 -8.89 4.57 -2.88
C GLY A 50 -9.24 5.29 -4.17
N ALA A 51 -10.50 5.71 -4.34
CA ALA A 51 -10.97 6.34 -5.57
C ALA A 51 -11.63 7.70 -5.31
N ARG A 52 -11.32 8.67 -6.16
CA ARG A 52 -12.01 9.96 -6.32
C ARG A 52 -12.03 10.30 -7.82
N ILE A 53 -12.86 11.24 -8.27
CA ILE A 53 -13.06 11.55 -9.70
C ILE A 53 -11.76 11.77 -10.50
N ASP A 54 -10.72 12.30 -9.88
CA ASP A 54 -9.45 12.69 -10.51
C ASP A 54 -8.25 11.83 -10.09
N ARG A 55 -8.48 10.80 -9.26
CA ARG A 55 -7.41 10.03 -8.61
C ARG A 55 -7.82 8.61 -8.27
N LEU A 56 -6.97 7.66 -8.66
CA LEU A 56 -7.04 6.27 -8.22
C LEU A 56 -5.77 5.92 -7.44
N VAL A 57 -5.91 5.52 -6.19
CA VAL A 57 -4.80 5.11 -5.32
C VAL A 57 -4.79 3.59 -5.21
N LEU A 58 -3.68 2.98 -5.60
CA LEU A 58 -3.38 1.57 -5.36
C LEU A 58 -2.40 1.49 -4.19
N ALA A 59 -2.82 0.93 -3.07
CA ALA A 59 -2.02 0.87 -1.86
C ALA A 59 -1.61 -0.56 -1.53
N SER A 60 -0.31 -0.76 -1.29
CA SER A 60 0.16 -1.93 -0.54
C SER A 60 0.40 -1.55 0.91
N VAL A 61 -0.08 -2.38 1.82
CA VAL A 61 -0.05 -2.19 3.26
C VAL A 61 0.83 -3.27 3.89
N LYS A 62 1.80 -2.85 4.71
CA LYS A 62 2.78 -3.72 5.36
C LYS A 62 2.89 -3.34 6.83
N SER A 63 2.12 -4.01 7.70
CA SER A 63 2.06 -3.65 9.13
C SER A 63 3.39 -3.93 9.87
N TYR A 64 3.87 -5.18 9.83
CA TYR A 64 5.11 -5.65 10.49
C TYR A 64 5.26 -5.32 12.00
N PHE A 65 4.19 -4.90 12.69
CA PHE A 65 4.21 -4.73 14.14
C PHE A 65 4.59 -6.05 14.84
N GLY A 66 5.43 -5.98 15.88
CA GLY A 66 5.95 -7.16 16.58
C GLY A 66 7.01 -7.97 15.81
N SER A 67 7.50 -7.49 14.66
CA SER A 67 8.47 -8.22 13.83
C SER A 67 9.68 -7.36 13.45
N TYR A 68 10.55 -7.85 12.55
CA TYR A 68 11.74 -7.14 12.09
C TYR A 68 11.42 -5.79 11.41
N GLY A 69 10.37 -5.72 10.59
CA GLY A 69 9.99 -4.53 9.83
C GLY A 69 10.23 -4.64 8.33
N VAL A 70 9.78 -3.61 7.60
CA VAL A 70 10.11 -3.41 6.18
C VAL A 70 11.58 -2.99 6.08
N ALA A 71 12.38 -3.79 5.39
CA ALA A 71 13.80 -3.53 5.19
C ALA A 71 14.08 -3.22 3.72
N PHE A 72 15.01 -2.30 3.48
CA PHE A 72 15.35 -1.81 2.16
C PHE A 72 15.68 -2.92 1.16
N HIS A 73 16.56 -3.86 1.54
CA HIS A 73 16.98 -4.97 0.68
C HIS A 73 15.86 -6.00 0.41
N HIS A 74 14.79 -6.01 1.20
CA HIS A 74 13.58 -6.78 0.87
C HIS A 74 12.74 -6.03 -0.16
N LEU A 75 12.58 -4.73 0.04
CA LEU A 75 11.78 -3.85 -0.79
C LEU A 75 12.37 -3.76 -2.20
N ASN A 76 13.65 -3.40 -2.33
CA ASN A 76 14.29 -3.12 -3.63
C ASN A 76 14.58 -4.37 -4.49
N GLY A 77 14.38 -5.57 -3.94
CA GLY A 77 14.54 -6.84 -4.66
C GLY A 77 15.88 -7.56 -4.45
N GLU A 78 16.83 -7.00 -3.70
CA GLU A 78 18.15 -7.64 -3.44
C GLU A 78 18.02 -8.96 -2.66
N SER A 79 17.01 -9.08 -1.79
CA SER A 79 16.76 -10.29 -1.01
C SER A 79 15.96 -11.31 -1.80
N ALA A 80 16.62 -12.38 -2.25
CA ALA A 80 15.96 -13.50 -2.95
C ALA A 80 14.80 -14.13 -2.13
N GLN A 81 14.91 -14.14 -0.80
CA GLN A 81 13.92 -14.75 0.09
C GLN A 81 12.67 -13.87 0.26
N TYR A 82 12.85 -12.55 0.41
CA TYR A 82 11.77 -11.65 0.82
C TYR A 82 11.25 -10.73 -0.29
N ALA A 83 11.98 -10.56 -1.39
CA ALA A 83 11.60 -9.70 -2.52
C ALA A 83 10.22 -10.04 -3.10
N LYS A 84 9.81 -11.32 -3.06
CA LYS A 84 8.50 -11.78 -3.54
C LYS A 84 7.31 -11.13 -2.82
N ARG A 85 7.51 -10.65 -1.59
CA ARG A 85 6.45 -9.94 -0.82
C ARG A 85 6.23 -8.50 -1.29
N TYR A 86 7.14 -7.99 -2.11
CA TYR A 86 7.15 -6.62 -2.61
C TYR A 86 7.08 -6.59 -4.15
N THR A 87 6.64 -7.69 -4.79
CA THR A 87 6.63 -7.81 -6.26
C THR A 87 5.81 -6.72 -6.95
N LEU A 88 4.72 -6.25 -6.32
CA LEU A 88 3.97 -5.10 -6.83
C LEU A 88 4.82 -3.82 -6.90
N LEU A 89 5.85 -3.67 -6.08
CA LEU A 89 6.68 -2.47 -6.02
C LEU A 89 7.99 -2.63 -6.80
N ASN A 90 8.64 -3.79 -6.68
CA ASN A 90 9.99 -4.03 -7.19
C ASN A 90 10.08 -4.77 -8.53
N ASN A 91 8.94 -5.21 -9.08
CA ASN A 91 8.90 -5.79 -10.41
C ASN A 91 8.15 -4.84 -11.35
N GLU A 92 8.89 -4.18 -12.23
CA GLU A 92 8.35 -3.19 -13.18
C GLU A 92 7.23 -3.76 -14.06
N ARG A 93 7.45 -4.93 -14.65
CA ARG A 93 6.43 -5.57 -15.49
C ARG A 93 5.15 -5.85 -14.72
N VAL A 94 5.24 -6.26 -13.45
CA VAL A 94 4.07 -6.48 -12.61
C VAL A 94 3.39 -5.16 -12.28
N ARG A 95 4.13 -4.15 -11.79
CA ARG A 95 3.54 -2.88 -11.35
C ARG A 95 2.85 -2.14 -12.50
N GLU A 96 3.46 -2.10 -13.68
CA GLU A 96 2.87 -1.48 -14.88
C GLU A 96 1.60 -2.23 -15.32
N SER A 97 1.64 -3.56 -15.30
CA SER A 97 0.48 -4.37 -15.69
C SER A 97 -0.68 -4.19 -14.70
N VAL A 98 -0.40 -4.11 -13.40
CA VAL A 98 -1.42 -3.86 -12.37
C VAL A 98 -2.02 -2.46 -12.53
N VAL A 99 -1.18 -1.44 -12.73
CA VAL A 99 -1.63 -0.06 -12.92
C VAL A 99 -2.54 0.07 -14.14
N ARG A 100 -2.12 -0.47 -15.29
CA ARG A 100 -2.93 -0.44 -16.51
C ARG A 100 -4.27 -1.14 -16.32
N GLN A 101 -4.27 -2.34 -15.73
CA GLN A 101 -5.50 -3.07 -15.46
C GLN A 101 -6.41 -2.35 -14.47
N ALA A 102 -5.86 -1.68 -13.46
CA ALA A 102 -6.64 -0.90 -12.51
C ALA A 102 -7.25 0.34 -13.18
N ALA A 103 -6.46 1.06 -13.99
CA ALA A 103 -6.92 2.20 -14.77
C ALA A 103 -8.10 1.78 -15.67
N GLU A 104 -7.94 0.71 -16.45
CA GLU A 104 -8.99 0.16 -17.31
C GLU A 104 -10.23 -0.29 -16.52
N ARG A 105 -10.02 -1.09 -15.47
CA ARG A 105 -11.11 -1.68 -14.67
C ARG A 105 -11.97 -0.62 -13.99
N PHE A 106 -11.37 0.48 -13.55
CA PHE A 106 -12.07 1.52 -12.77
C PHE A 106 -12.36 2.78 -13.58
N GLY A 107 -12.00 2.83 -14.87
CA GLY A 107 -12.32 3.94 -15.76
C GLY A 107 -11.48 5.20 -15.52
N TYR A 108 -10.19 5.03 -15.22
CA TYR A 108 -9.22 6.11 -15.00
C TYR A 108 -8.19 6.16 -16.12
N ASP A 109 -7.61 7.34 -16.33
CA ASP A 109 -6.35 7.46 -17.07
C ASP A 109 -5.19 6.92 -16.21
N GLU A 110 -4.20 6.28 -16.84
CA GLU A 110 -3.02 5.78 -16.10
C GLU A 110 -2.36 6.91 -15.28
N SER A 111 -2.28 8.13 -15.82
CA SER A 111 -1.71 9.31 -15.12
C SER A 111 -2.44 9.72 -13.83
N GLN A 112 -3.69 9.29 -13.65
CA GLN A 112 -4.47 9.50 -12.43
C GLN A 112 -4.18 8.45 -11.35
N VAL A 113 -3.48 7.38 -11.71
CA VAL A 113 -3.14 6.28 -10.80
C VAL A 113 -1.92 6.64 -9.94
N GLU A 114 -2.01 6.37 -8.65
CA GLU A 114 -0.94 6.55 -7.66
C GLU A 114 -0.65 5.23 -6.97
N LEU A 115 0.60 4.78 -6.99
CA LEU A 115 1.05 3.64 -6.20
C LEU A 115 1.57 4.12 -4.84
N ARG A 116 1.06 3.52 -3.76
CA ARG A 116 1.46 3.85 -2.39
C ARG A 116 1.89 2.63 -1.60
N LEU A 117 2.89 2.81 -0.74
CA LEU A 117 3.32 1.85 0.25
C LEU A 117 3.07 2.42 1.65
N TYR A 118 2.15 1.78 2.39
CA TYR A 118 1.92 2.07 3.80
C TYR A 118 2.71 1.09 4.67
N VAL A 119 3.54 1.61 5.57
CA VAL A 119 4.45 0.80 6.38
C VAL A 119 4.18 1.02 7.86
N GLY A 120 3.66 0.01 8.56
CA GLY A 120 3.45 0.10 10.00
C GLY A 120 4.77 0.20 10.76
N LYS A 121 5.73 -0.69 10.46
CA LYS A 121 7.07 -0.70 11.05
C LYS A 121 8.15 -0.88 9.99
N PHE A 122 9.10 0.05 9.94
CA PHE A 122 10.38 -0.14 9.25
C PHE A 122 11.36 -0.92 10.11
N ALA A 123 12.24 -1.67 9.47
CA ALA A 123 13.43 -2.19 10.14
C ALA A 123 14.34 -1.02 10.56
N ASN A 124 15.07 -1.18 11.66
CA ASN A 124 15.89 -0.10 12.23
C ASN A 124 16.89 0.45 11.20
N GLY A 125 16.88 1.75 10.97
CA GLY A 125 17.78 2.41 10.00
C GLY A 125 17.43 2.21 8.53
N HIS A 126 16.27 1.63 8.20
CA HIS A 126 15.87 1.37 6.81
C HIS A 126 14.88 2.35 6.22
N GLU A 127 14.23 3.21 7.03
CA GLU A 127 13.14 4.06 6.54
C GLU A 127 13.58 4.99 5.41
N ASP A 128 14.64 5.77 5.62
CA ASP A 128 15.08 6.77 4.64
C ASP A 128 15.45 6.14 3.30
N ARG A 129 16.20 5.03 3.33
CA ARG A 129 16.55 4.27 2.12
C ARG A 129 15.33 3.70 1.40
N CYS A 130 14.30 3.26 2.14
CA CYS A 130 13.05 2.81 1.51
C CYS A 130 12.33 3.98 0.82
N ARG A 131 12.28 5.15 1.47
CA ARG A 131 11.64 6.35 0.92
C ARG A 131 12.37 6.86 -0.31
N GLU A 132 13.69 6.96 -0.23
CA GLU A 132 14.57 7.38 -1.31
C GLU A 132 14.35 6.51 -2.55
N TRP A 133 14.49 5.20 -2.42
CA TRP A 133 14.28 4.28 -3.54
C TRP A 133 12.87 4.33 -4.12
N CYS A 134 11.83 4.38 -3.27
CA CYS A 134 10.46 4.54 -3.75
C CYS A 134 10.25 5.87 -4.51
N SER A 135 10.93 6.94 -4.11
CA SER A 135 10.85 8.24 -4.78
C SER A 135 11.52 8.25 -6.16
N GLU A 136 12.49 7.35 -6.39
CA GLU A 136 13.13 7.13 -7.68
C GLU A 136 12.29 6.24 -8.62
N GLN A 137 11.36 5.44 -8.06
CA GLN A 137 10.47 4.60 -8.86
C GLN A 137 9.29 5.42 -9.40
N VAL A 138 9.35 5.81 -10.67
CA VAL A 138 8.25 6.50 -11.35
C VAL A 138 7.27 5.50 -11.95
N VAL A 139 6.01 5.56 -11.52
CA VAL A 139 4.92 4.70 -11.97
C VAL A 139 3.76 5.59 -12.41
N ALA A 140 3.31 5.43 -13.64
CA ALA A 140 2.25 6.26 -14.23
C ALA A 140 2.52 7.79 -14.12
N GLY A 141 3.80 8.17 -14.20
CA GLY A 141 4.25 9.56 -14.11
C GLY A 141 4.43 10.10 -12.69
N LYS A 142 4.22 9.28 -11.64
CA LYS A 142 4.36 9.71 -10.23
C LYS A 142 5.30 8.78 -9.45
N PRO A 143 6.07 9.29 -8.48
CA PRO A 143 6.87 8.44 -7.60
C PRO A 143 5.99 7.54 -6.72
N ILE A 144 6.51 6.39 -6.28
CA ILE A 144 5.84 5.57 -5.27
C ILE A 144 5.86 6.33 -3.95
N ARG A 145 4.67 6.67 -3.41
CA ARG A 145 4.59 7.39 -2.13
C ARG A 145 4.68 6.42 -0.96
N VAL A 146 5.51 6.75 0.02
CA VAL A 146 5.66 5.98 1.25
C VAL A 146 5.02 6.72 2.43
N ILE A 147 4.18 6.04 3.20
CA ILE A 147 3.52 6.59 4.39
C ILE A 147 3.80 5.66 5.57
N ALA A 148 4.45 6.18 6.60
CA ALA A 148 4.77 5.43 7.82
C ALA A 148 3.56 5.30 8.75
N GLY A 149 3.56 4.26 9.59
CA GLY A 149 2.50 4.00 10.55
C GLY A 149 2.30 5.16 11.52
N ARG A 150 3.37 5.87 11.89
CA ARG A 150 3.26 7.10 12.70
C ARG A 150 2.45 8.19 11.99
N GLU A 151 2.61 8.35 10.68
CA GLU A 151 1.87 9.34 9.89
C GLU A 151 0.40 8.95 9.77
N VAL A 152 0.12 7.65 9.54
CA VAL A 152 -1.25 7.10 9.55
C VAL A 152 -1.92 7.38 10.89
N VAL A 153 -1.25 7.07 12.00
CA VAL A 153 -1.79 7.30 13.35
C VAL A 153 -2.00 8.78 13.61
N THR A 154 -1.10 9.67 13.19
CA THR A 154 -1.29 11.13 13.31
C THR A 154 -2.56 11.59 12.60
N ILE A 155 -2.79 11.12 11.36
CA ILE A 155 -4.01 11.45 10.60
C ILE A 155 -5.25 10.94 11.34
N VAL A 156 -5.24 9.67 11.74
CA VAL A 156 -6.37 9.02 12.44
C VAL A 156 -6.66 9.66 13.79
N LYS A 157 -5.64 10.08 14.56
CA LYS A 157 -5.81 10.85 15.81
C LYS A 157 -6.55 12.16 15.53
N GLY A 158 -6.23 12.84 14.43
CA GLY A 158 -6.94 14.05 13.99
C GLY A 158 -8.42 13.79 13.72
N VAL A 159 -8.75 12.68 13.04
CA VAL A 159 -10.15 12.30 12.79
C VAL A 159 -10.88 11.92 14.08
N ALA A 160 -10.22 11.19 14.98
CA ALA A 160 -10.82 10.76 16.24
C ALA A 160 -11.19 11.91 17.19
N ALA A 161 -10.52 13.06 17.06
CA ALA A 161 -10.84 14.28 17.81
C ALA A 161 -12.15 14.95 17.35
N ALA A 162 -12.70 14.56 16.19
CA ALA A 162 -13.98 15.08 15.73
C ALA A 162 -15.15 14.55 16.58
N THR A 163 -16.09 15.45 16.88
CA THR A 163 -17.29 15.14 17.69
C THR A 163 -18.40 14.46 16.89
N GLN A 164 -18.30 14.45 15.56
CA GLN A 164 -19.27 13.79 14.70
C GLN A 164 -19.21 12.27 14.90
N TYR A 165 -20.38 11.68 15.12
CA TYR A 165 -20.50 10.23 15.22
C TYR A 165 -20.29 9.59 13.85
N ARG A 166 -19.44 8.58 13.81
CA ARG A 166 -19.19 7.72 12.67
C ARG A 166 -19.00 6.31 13.19
N ASP A 167 -19.76 5.36 12.64
CA ASP A 167 -19.62 3.95 12.96
C ASP A 167 -18.37 3.40 12.26
N ASP A 168 -17.26 3.40 12.99
CA ASP A 168 -15.95 2.99 12.51
C ASP A 168 -15.14 2.38 13.66
N ALA A 169 -14.72 1.12 13.49
CA ALA A 169 -14.03 0.36 14.52
C ALA A 169 -12.68 0.97 14.92
N VAL A 170 -11.98 1.65 14.00
CA VAL A 170 -10.72 2.34 14.28
C VAL A 170 -10.99 3.56 15.14
N LEU A 171 -11.99 4.38 14.80
CA LEU A 171 -12.35 5.54 15.62
C LEU A 171 -12.79 5.13 17.03
N ALA A 172 -13.60 4.08 17.16
CA ALA A 172 -13.98 3.53 18.45
C ALA A 172 -12.75 3.09 19.26
N THR A 173 -11.82 2.36 18.63
CA THR A 173 -10.56 1.93 19.25
C THR A 173 -9.73 3.12 19.73
N MET A 174 -9.59 4.17 18.91
CA MET A 174 -8.84 5.37 19.28
C MET A 174 -9.44 6.07 20.50
N LYS A 175 -10.76 6.20 20.55
CA LYS A 175 -11.47 6.79 21.69
C LYS A 175 -11.27 5.98 22.97
N VAL A 176 -11.36 4.65 22.91
CA VAL A 176 -11.06 3.78 24.06
C VAL A 176 -9.63 3.98 24.57
N LEU A 177 -8.65 4.06 23.67
CA LEU A 177 -7.25 4.27 24.07
C LEU A 177 -7.03 5.66 24.70
N GLN A 178 -7.71 6.70 24.21
CA GLN A 178 -7.68 8.05 24.80
C GLN A 178 -8.31 8.08 26.20
N GLU A 179 -9.51 7.51 26.36
CA GLU A 179 -10.22 7.47 27.65
C GLU A 179 -9.47 6.66 28.71
N THR A 180 -8.68 5.67 28.30
CA THR A 180 -7.86 4.85 29.20
C THR A 180 -6.47 5.43 29.49
N GLY A 181 -6.12 6.57 28.89
CA GLY A 181 -4.79 7.20 29.04
C GLY A 181 -3.66 6.41 28.38
N ALA A 182 -3.98 5.49 27.47
CA ALA A 182 -3.00 4.69 26.72
C ALA A 182 -2.48 5.42 25.47
N LEU A 183 -2.99 6.61 25.15
CA LEU A 183 -2.69 7.38 23.94
C LEU A 183 -2.88 8.90 24.08
#